data_AF-A0A9D9C5I3-F1
#
_entry.id   AF-A0A9D9C5I3-F1
#
_cell.length_a   1.000
_cell.length_b   1.000
_cell.length_c   1.000
_cell.angle_alpha   90.00
_cell.angle_beta   90.00
_cell.angle_gamma   90.00
#
_symmetry.space_group_name_H-M   'P 1'
#
loop_
_entity.id
_entity.type
_entity.pdbx_description
1 polymer ?
#
loop_
_entity_poly.entity_id
_entity_poly.type
_entity_poly.pdbx_seq_one_letter_code
_entity_poly.pdbx_strand_id
1 'polypeptide(L)'
;MKRFINWLPMAVVAMFMMVMSACSDSSNSDVEALLKTVPQETSAVVVIDMGRVLDKVGIEAKDGELVLPAKLKEAMGEDAAAKFEKMKGVKTDAAVVFMHRKTAVVTGYVSDQEAFRSYVKDEMYGDGGEWNAAEDNLDVYRNMAVRGDQFWFLSDGVSTATILGWANLKETESAFATNKLVADLAVVEKDLRF
;
A
#
# COMPACT_ATOMS: atom_id res chain seq x y z
N MET A 1 -6.10 -36.33 2.63
CA MET A 1 -4.89 -35.48 2.71
C MET A 1 -5.31 -34.08 3.10
N LYS A 2 -4.62 -33.51 4.10
CA LYS A 2 -5.04 -32.32 4.85
C LYS A 2 -4.95 -31.06 3.97
N ARG A 3 -6.06 -30.31 3.88
CA ARG A 3 -6.07 -28.95 3.33
C ARG A 3 -5.26 -28.06 4.28
N PHE A 4 -4.04 -27.68 3.89
CA PHE A 4 -3.33 -26.60 4.57
C PHE A 4 -4.13 -25.32 4.30
N ILE A 5 -4.92 -24.90 5.29
CA ILE A 5 -5.44 -23.54 5.30
C ILE A 5 -4.20 -22.65 5.35
N ASN A 6 -4.08 -21.73 4.40
CA ASN A 6 -2.97 -20.79 4.37
C ASN A 6 -3.31 -19.68 5.37
N TRP A 7 -2.79 -19.77 6.59
CA TRP A 7 -3.05 -18.80 7.69
C TRP A 7 -2.24 -17.52 7.52
N LEU A 8 -1.31 -17.48 6.56
CA LEU A 8 -0.42 -16.35 6.27
C LEU A 8 -1.17 -15.01 6.05
N PRO A 9 -2.27 -14.93 5.28
CA PRO A 9 -3.00 -13.68 5.10
C PRO A 9 -3.67 -13.21 6.39
N MET A 10 -4.09 -14.16 7.24
CA MET A 10 -4.83 -13.89 8.47
C MET A 10 -3.89 -13.49 9.63
N ALA A 11 -2.68 -14.02 9.64
CA ALA A 11 -1.62 -13.63 10.59
C ALA A 11 -1.08 -12.21 10.30
N VAL A 12 -0.95 -11.86 9.02
CA VAL A 12 -0.58 -10.50 8.58
C VAL A 12 -1.66 -9.49 9.02
N VAL A 13 -2.94 -9.79 8.78
CA VAL A 13 -4.07 -8.94 9.23
C VAL A 13 -4.16 -8.85 10.77
N ALA A 14 -3.84 -9.93 11.50
CA ALA A 14 -3.86 -9.93 12.98
C ALA A 14 -2.68 -9.19 13.61
N MET A 15 -1.50 -9.21 12.98
CA MET A 15 -0.32 -8.46 13.44
C MET A 15 -0.52 -6.96 13.30
N PHE A 16 -1.29 -6.52 12.29
CA PHE A 16 -1.70 -5.13 12.11
C PHE A 16 -2.67 -4.67 13.24
N MET A 17 -3.52 -5.50 13.83
CA MET A 17 -4.53 -5.03 14.80
C MET A 17 -4.01 -4.49 16.17
N MET A 18 -2.70 -4.55 16.50
CA MET A 18 -2.21 -4.40 17.89
C MET A 18 -1.51 -3.08 18.26
N VAL A 19 -1.65 -2.00 17.50
CA VAL A 19 -0.65 -0.93 17.51
C VAL A 19 -1.33 0.46 17.59
N MET A 20 -1.33 1.09 18.79
CA MET A 20 -1.88 2.44 19.05
C MET A 20 -0.83 3.52 19.41
N SER A 21 -1.18 4.77 19.05
CA SER A 21 -0.81 6.10 19.57
C SER A 21 0.54 6.73 19.17
N ALA A 22 0.50 7.81 18.35
CA ALA A 22 1.18 9.10 18.58
C ALA A 22 1.17 10.03 17.33
N CYS A 23 0.39 11.12 17.34
CA CYS A 23 0.15 12.14 16.29
C CYS A 23 1.25 12.48 15.27
N SER A 24 0.84 12.71 14.01
CA SER A 24 1.54 13.47 12.97
C SER A 24 0.51 14.17 12.05
N ASP A 25 0.70 15.48 11.77
CA ASP A 25 -0.27 16.31 11.05
C ASP A 25 -0.13 16.29 9.51
N SER A 26 1.03 15.90 8.98
CA SER A 26 1.29 15.82 7.52
C SER A 26 0.70 14.58 6.86
N SER A 27 0.47 13.50 7.62
CA SER A 27 -0.15 12.26 7.10
C SER A 27 -1.61 12.45 6.70
N ASN A 28 -2.31 13.41 7.30
CA ASN A 28 -3.76 13.54 7.14
C ASN A 28 -4.17 14.01 5.73
N SER A 29 -3.40 14.91 5.10
CA SER A 29 -3.70 15.37 3.73
C SER A 29 -3.44 14.30 2.68
N ASP A 30 -2.36 13.53 2.85
CA ASP A 30 -2.01 12.43 1.96
C ASP A 30 -3.03 11.29 2.09
N VAL A 31 -3.43 10.95 3.32
CA VAL A 31 -4.47 9.96 3.54
C VAL A 31 -5.80 10.40 2.94
N GLU A 32 -6.22 11.65 3.15
CA GLU A 32 -7.45 12.17 2.53
C GLU A 32 -7.40 12.05 1.00
N ALA A 33 -6.28 12.43 0.38
CA ALA A 33 -6.12 12.33 -1.06
C ALA A 33 -6.14 10.87 -1.56
N LEU A 34 -5.50 9.94 -0.85
CA LEU A 34 -5.58 8.50 -1.15
C LEU A 34 -7.01 7.98 -1.00
N LEU A 35 -7.71 8.33 0.08
CA LEU A 35 -9.09 7.91 0.36
C LEU A 35 -10.08 8.43 -0.69
N LYS A 36 -9.83 9.60 -1.28
CA LYS A 36 -10.63 10.11 -2.41
C LYS A 36 -10.59 9.20 -3.64
N THR A 37 -9.51 8.43 -3.81
CA THR A 37 -9.38 7.44 -4.90
C THR A 37 -9.96 6.07 -4.55
N VAL A 38 -10.47 5.89 -3.34
CA VAL A 38 -11.12 4.64 -2.93
C VAL A 38 -12.58 4.66 -3.37
N PRO A 39 -13.05 3.67 -4.17
CA PRO A 39 -14.43 3.66 -4.66
C PRO A 39 -15.42 3.31 -3.53
N GLN A 40 -16.64 3.86 -3.60
CA GLN A 40 -17.67 3.66 -2.58
C GLN A 40 -18.10 2.19 -2.39
N GLU A 41 -17.97 1.36 -3.43
CA GLU A 41 -18.32 -0.06 -3.41
C GLU A 41 -17.25 -0.98 -2.78
N THR A 42 -16.28 -0.40 -2.06
CA THR A 42 -15.32 -1.19 -1.26
C THR A 42 -15.99 -1.82 -0.05
N SER A 43 -15.56 -3.04 0.29
CA SER A 43 -16.09 -3.77 1.44
C SER A 43 -15.31 -3.55 2.73
N ALA A 44 -14.09 -3.02 2.63
CA ALA A 44 -13.23 -2.70 3.76
C ALA A 44 -12.18 -1.68 3.32
N VAL A 45 -11.81 -0.77 4.22
CA VAL A 45 -10.75 0.23 4.04
C VAL A 45 -9.92 0.27 5.31
N VAL A 46 -8.61 0.30 5.16
CA VAL A 46 -7.63 0.40 6.25
C VAL A 46 -6.65 1.48 5.86
N VAL A 47 -6.42 2.42 6.79
CA VAL A 47 -5.36 3.43 6.65
C VAL A 47 -4.19 3.00 7.53
N ILE A 48 -2.99 3.06 6.96
CA ILE A 48 -1.73 2.68 7.62
C ILE A 48 -0.84 3.92 7.71
N ASP A 49 -0.47 4.32 8.92
CA ASP A 49 0.66 5.23 9.14
C ASP A 49 1.96 4.44 8.99
N MET A 50 2.57 4.50 7.81
CA MET A 50 3.74 3.69 7.52
C MET A 50 4.91 4.07 8.41
N GLY A 51 5.13 5.35 8.68
CA GLY A 51 6.24 5.83 9.52
C GLY A 51 6.15 5.26 10.93
N ARG A 52 4.99 5.39 11.58
CA ARG A 52 4.79 4.83 12.92
C ARG A 52 4.87 3.31 12.95
N VAL A 53 4.35 2.64 11.92
CA VAL A 53 4.44 1.18 11.84
C VAL A 53 5.91 0.77 11.75
N LEU A 54 6.69 1.36 10.84
CA LEU A 54 8.11 1.05 10.65
C LEU A 54 8.91 1.29 11.95
N ASP A 55 8.73 2.45 12.58
CA ASP A 55 9.39 2.78 13.86
C ASP A 55 9.07 1.76 14.96
N LYS A 56 7.80 1.39 15.07
CA LYS A 56 7.31 0.50 16.13
C LYS A 56 7.71 -0.96 15.95
N VAL A 57 7.78 -1.41 14.70
CA VAL A 57 8.33 -2.75 14.42
C VAL A 57 9.86 -2.76 14.42
N GLY A 58 10.51 -1.61 14.62
CA GLY A 58 11.96 -1.49 14.70
C GLY A 58 12.65 -1.58 13.35
N ILE A 59 11.97 -1.18 12.27
CA ILE A 59 12.59 -1.03 10.96
C ILE A 59 13.27 0.33 10.91
N GLU A 60 14.57 0.32 10.65
CA GLU A 60 15.38 1.54 10.53
C GLU A 60 15.67 1.82 9.05
N ALA A 61 15.69 3.08 8.64
CA ALA A 61 16.28 3.46 7.36
C ALA A 61 17.79 3.72 7.56
N LYS A 62 18.65 2.91 6.92
CA LYS A 62 20.11 3.13 6.90
C LYS A 62 20.58 3.22 5.46
N ASP A 63 21.28 4.30 5.12
CA ASP A 63 21.84 4.53 3.79
C ASP A 63 20.83 4.39 2.63
N GLY A 64 19.55 4.73 2.89
CA GLY A 64 18.46 4.62 1.92
C GLY A 64 17.88 3.21 1.75
N GLU A 65 18.22 2.29 2.65
CA GLU A 65 17.67 0.92 2.70
C GLU A 65 16.92 0.69 4.02
N LEU A 66 15.89 -0.15 3.97
CA LEU A 66 15.16 -0.54 5.17
C LEU A 66 15.89 -1.69 5.83
N VAL A 67 16.14 -1.60 7.13
CA VAL A 67 16.82 -2.62 7.91
C VAL A 67 15.81 -3.28 8.83
N LEU A 68 15.57 -4.57 8.59
CA LEU A 68 14.56 -5.32 9.34
C LEU A 68 15.17 -5.94 10.59
N PRO A 69 14.46 -5.91 11.74
CA PRO A 69 14.89 -6.65 12.91
C PRO A 69 14.78 -8.15 12.66
N ALA A 70 15.67 -8.93 13.29
CA ALA A 70 15.80 -10.36 13.06
C ALA A 70 14.46 -11.13 13.19
N LYS A 71 13.64 -10.79 14.19
CA LYS A 71 12.31 -11.40 14.39
C LYS A 71 11.36 -11.16 13.23
N LEU A 72 11.43 -9.99 12.60
CA LEU A 72 10.59 -9.65 11.46
C LEU A 72 11.08 -10.36 10.20
N LYS A 73 12.41 -10.45 10.01
CA LYS A 73 12.98 -11.27 8.92
C LYS A 73 12.55 -12.74 9.03
N GLU A 74 12.58 -13.30 10.23
CA GLU A 74 12.12 -14.66 10.50
C GLU A 74 10.63 -14.83 10.18
N ALA A 75 9.79 -13.90 10.61
CA ALA A 75 8.35 -13.95 10.38
C ALA A 75 7.96 -13.81 8.88
N MET A 76 8.71 -13.01 8.12
CA MET A 76 8.47 -12.78 6.69
C MET A 76 9.07 -13.89 5.81
N GLY A 77 10.12 -14.55 6.29
CA GLY A 77 10.97 -15.44 5.48
C GLY A 77 12.08 -14.67 4.77
N GLU A 78 13.24 -15.32 4.58
CA GLU A 78 14.47 -14.68 4.09
C GLU A 78 14.28 -13.96 2.74
N ASP A 79 13.63 -14.61 1.77
CA ASP A 79 13.42 -14.02 0.44
C ASP A 79 12.55 -12.76 0.48
N ALA A 80 11.45 -12.80 1.24
CA ALA A 80 10.54 -11.67 1.36
C ALA A 80 11.17 -10.52 2.15
N ALA A 81 11.94 -10.85 3.20
CA ALA A 81 12.70 -9.86 3.96
C ALA A 81 13.75 -9.19 3.08
N ALA A 82 14.55 -9.95 2.32
CA ALA A 82 15.57 -9.40 1.44
C ALA A 82 14.98 -8.47 0.36
N LYS A 83 13.83 -8.82 -0.21
CA LYS A 83 13.11 -7.93 -1.13
C LYS A 83 12.63 -6.67 -0.44
N PHE A 84 12.03 -6.79 0.75
CA PHE A 84 11.53 -5.64 1.49
C PHE A 84 12.65 -4.67 1.90
N GLU A 85 13.81 -5.17 2.33
CA GLU A 85 14.97 -4.33 2.70
C GLU A 85 15.47 -3.48 1.53
N LYS A 86 15.32 -3.99 0.31
CA LYS A 86 15.67 -3.29 -0.93
C LYS A 86 14.59 -2.35 -1.46
N MET A 87 13.46 -2.20 -0.75
CA MET A 87 12.39 -1.30 -1.16
C MET A 87 12.92 0.14 -1.26
N LYS A 88 12.72 0.77 -2.43
CA LYS A 88 13.17 2.13 -2.73
C LYS A 88 12.07 2.91 -3.46
N GLY A 89 12.12 4.23 -3.35
CA GLY A 89 11.23 5.14 -4.08
C GLY A 89 9.79 5.22 -3.58
N VAL A 90 9.46 4.65 -2.42
CA VAL A 90 8.13 4.76 -1.77
C VAL A 90 8.16 5.88 -0.74
N LYS A 91 7.08 6.67 -0.68
CA LYS A 91 6.84 7.62 0.42
C LYS A 91 6.28 6.84 1.61
N THR A 92 6.96 6.89 2.75
CA THR A 92 6.62 6.08 3.94
C THR A 92 5.71 6.81 4.93
N ASP A 93 4.98 7.84 4.50
CA ASP A 93 4.06 8.57 5.37
C ASP A 93 2.75 7.82 5.56
N ALA A 94 2.14 7.34 4.47
CA ALA A 94 0.84 6.68 4.52
C ALA A 94 0.62 5.67 3.38
N ALA A 95 -0.15 4.63 3.69
CA ALA A 95 -0.75 3.74 2.70
C ALA A 95 -2.22 3.47 3.04
N VAL A 96 -3.02 3.23 2.00
CA VAL A 96 -4.40 2.78 2.13
C VAL A 96 -4.52 1.38 1.55
N VAL A 97 -5.13 0.48 2.31
CA VAL A 97 -5.49 -0.86 1.87
C VAL A 97 -6.99 -0.97 1.80
N PHE A 98 -7.53 -1.44 0.69
CA PHE A 98 -8.97 -1.64 0.56
C PHE A 98 -9.32 -2.91 -0.20
N MET A 99 -10.51 -3.43 0.08
CA MET A 99 -11.04 -4.61 -0.61
C MET A 99 -12.09 -4.15 -1.62
N HIS A 100 -11.82 -4.37 -2.90
CA HIS A 100 -12.77 -4.12 -3.99
C HIS A 100 -13.07 -5.44 -4.71
N ARG A 101 -14.33 -5.91 -4.66
CA ARG A 101 -14.77 -7.15 -5.34
C ARG A 101 -13.89 -8.39 -5.10
N LYS A 102 -13.38 -8.55 -3.86
CA LYS A 102 -12.44 -9.61 -3.41
C LYS A 102 -10.98 -9.42 -3.81
N THR A 103 -10.65 -8.32 -4.46
CA THR A 103 -9.27 -7.90 -4.74
C THR A 103 -8.78 -7.05 -3.59
N ALA A 104 -7.64 -7.43 -3.01
CA ALA A 104 -6.93 -6.57 -2.10
C ALA A 104 -6.13 -5.54 -2.91
N VAL A 105 -6.35 -4.27 -2.60
CA VAL A 105 -5.66 -3.15 -3.22
C VAL A 105 -4.83 -2.45 -2.16
N VAL A 106 -3.57 -2.18 -2.47
CA VAL A 106 -2.70 -1.31 -1.66
C VAL A 106 -2.36 -0.09 -2.52
N THR A 107 -2.55 1.10 -1.97
CA THR A 107 -2.19 2.35 -2.63
C THR A 107 -1.44 3.27 -1.69
N GLY A 108 -0.52 4.05 -2.24
CA GLY A 108 0.30 5.01 -1.53
C GLY A 108 1.03 5.91 -2.52
N TYR A 109 1.95 6.71 -2.01
CA TYR A 109 2.73 7.62 -2.83
C TYR A 109 4.15 7.12 -3.08
N VAL A 110 4.73 7.51 -4.21
CA VAL A 110 6.12 7.31 -4.58
C VAL A 110 6.90 8.60 -4.35
N SER A 111 8.06 8.49 -3.71
CA SER A 111 8.99 9.59 -3.47
C SER A 111 10.00 9.75 -4.62
N ASP A 112 10.30 8.65 -5.32
CA ASP A 112 11.17 8.60 -6.51
C ASP A 112 10.61 7.53 -7.46
N GLN A 113 10.08 7.98 -8.61
CA GLN A 113 9.47 7.10 -9.59
C GLN A 113 10.46 6.14 -10.24
N GLU A 114 11.69 6.58 -10.51
CA GLU A 114 12.69 5.74 -11.20
C GLU A 114 13.18 4.63 -10.27
N ALA A 115 13.48 5.00 -9.01
CA ALA A 115 13.87 4.04 -7.99
C ALA A 115 12.74 3.04 -7.70
N PHE A 116 11.49 3.51 -7.61
CA PHE A 116 10.33 2.64 -7.41
C PHE A 116 10.13 1.65 -8.56
N ARG A 117 10.16 2.15 -9.80
CA ARG A 117 9.99 1.32 -11.01
C ARG A 117 11.06 0.25 -11.13
N SER A 118 12.30 0.61 -10.82
CA SER A 118 13.45 -0.31 -10.81
C SER A 118 13.30 -1.36 -9.72
N TYR A 119 12.95 -0.95 -8.49
CA TYR A 119 12.68 -1.88 -7.39
C TYR A 119 11.59 -2.91 -7.75
N VAL A 120 10.47 -2.45 -8.31
CA VAL A 120 9.37 -3.34 -8.70
C VAL A 120 9.83 -4.34 -9.77
N LYS A 121 10.54 -3.89 -10.79
CA LYS A 121 11.03 -4.75 -11.88
C LYS A 121 12.07 -5.75 -11.39
N ASP A 122 13.10 -5.27 -10.72
CA ASP A 122 14.33 -6.03 -10.48
C ASP A 122 14.27 -6.85 -9.19
N GLU A 123 13.57 -6.36 -8.17
CA GLU A 123 13.55 -6.98 -6.84
C GLU A 123 12.20 -7.62 -6.52
N MET A 124 11.09 -6.91 -6.77
CA MET A 124 9.76 -7.45 -6.47
C MET A 124 9.44 -8.65 -7.38
N TYR A 125 9.55 -8.47 -8.70
CA TYR A 125 9.26 -9.52 -9.69
C TYR A 125 10.50 -10.25 -10.22
N GLY A 126 11.62 -9.55 -10.44
CA GLY A 126 12.91 -10.16 -10.80
C GLY A 126 12.93 -10.85 -12.17
N ASP A 127 12.11 -10.38 -13.11
CA ASP A 127 11.88 -11.00 -14.41
C ASP A 127 12.32 -10.14 -15.60
N GLY A 128 12.81 -8.92 -15.36
CA GLY A 128 13.40 -8.05 -16.37
C GLY A 128 12.43 -7.57 -17.46
N GLY A 129 11.12 -7.58 -17.19
CA GLY A 129 10.11 -7.05 -18.09
C GLY A 129 10.08 -5.51 -18.09
N GLU A 130 9.30 -4.92 -18.99
CA GLU A 130 9.21 -3.47 -19.14
C GLU A 130 7.86 -2.92 -18.64
N TRP A 131 7.88 -1.69 -18.13
CA TRP A 131 6.68 -0.94 -17.79
C TRP A 131 5.92 -0.59 -19.06
N ASN A 132 4.61 -0.81 -19.05
CA ASN A 132 3.75 -0.46 -20.18
C ASN A 132 3.12 0.91 -19.91
N ALA A 133 3.49 1.89 -20.72
CA ALA A 133 2.81 3.19 -20.73
C ALA A 133 1.40 3.02 -21.29
N ALA A 134 0.42 3.42 -20.49
CA ALA A 134 -0.99 3.48 -20.84
C ALA A 134 -1.46 4.95 -20.90
N GLU A 135 -2.77 5.13 -21.05
CA GLU A 135 -3.39 6.46 -21.14
C GLU A 135 -3.26 7.26 -19.83
N ASP A 136 -3.41 8.58 -19.92
CA ASP A 136 -3.44 9.52 -18.78
C ASP A 136 -2.24 9.44 -17.82
N ASN A 137 -1.04 9.19 -18.37
CA ASN A 137 0.22 9.03 -17.64
C ASN A 137 0.19 7.88 -16.62
N LEU A 138 -0.60 6.83 -16.91
CA LEU A 138 -0.59 5.60 -16.14
C LEU A 138 0.45 4.63 -16.72
N ASP A 139 1.42 4.24 -15.91
CA ASP A 139 2.34 3.16 -16.24
C ASP A 139 1.93 1.88 -15.48
N VAL A 140 1.94 0.74 -16.17
CA VAL A 140 1.51 -0.55 -15.60
C VAL A 140 2.60 -1.62 -15.75
N TYR A 141 2.87 -2.31 -14.65
CA TYR A 141 3.73 -3.49 -14.64
C TYR A 141 3.15 -4.60 -13.77
N ARG A 142 2.68 -5.67 -14.42
CA ARG A 142 2.04 -6.83 -13.75
C ARG A 142 0.88 -6.39 -12.85
N ASN A 143 1.05 -6.52 -11.54
CA ASN A 143 0.05 -6.16 -10.54
C ASN A 143 0.23 -4.74 -9.99
N MET A 144 1.12 -3.94 -10.59
CA MET A 144 1.42 -2.57 -10.17
C MET A 144 0.99 -1.56 -11.22
N ALA A 145 0.42 -0.45 -10.78
CA ALA A 145 0.10 0.71 -11.60
C ALA A 145 0.66 1.97 -10.94
N VAL A 146 1.15 2.94 -11.72
CA VAL A 146 1.69 4.21 -11.23
C VAL A 146 1.16 5.35 -12.09
N ARG A 147 0.58 6.38 -11.47
CA ARG A 147 0.13 7.61 -12.15
C ARG A 147 0.56 8.82 -11.32
N GLY A 148 1.39 9.68 -11.91
CA GLY A 148 2.00 10.77 -11.15
C GLY A 148 2.80 10.20 -9.97
N ASP A 149 2.53 10.69 -8.76
CA ASP A 149 3.15 10.22 -7.53
C ASP A 149 2.35 9.10 -6.84
N GLN A 150 1.21 8.64 -7.33
CA GLN A 150 0.43 7.58 -6.69
C GLN A 150 0.67 6.21 -7.35
N PHE A 151 0.75 5.16 -6.55
CA PHE A 151 0.79 3.77 -7.02
C PHE A 151 -0.41 2.96 -6.54
N TRP A 152 -0.72 1.87 -7.26
CA TRP A 152 -1.68 0.85 -6.86
C TRP A 152 -1.10 -0.54 -7.10
N PHE A 153 -1.13 -1.39 -6.07
CA PHE A 153 -0.89 -2.82 -6.17
C PHE A 153 -2.21 -3.58 -6.03
N LEU A 154 -2.51 -4.47 -6.98
CA LEU A 154 -3.75 -5.28 -7.00
C LEU A 154 -3.41 -6.76 -6.92
N SER A 155 -3.97 -7.48 -5.95
CA SER A 155 -3.64 -8.91 -5.75
C SER A 155 -3.95 -9.83 -6.94
N ASP A 156 -4.83 -9.42 -7.86
CA ASP A 156 -5.31 -10.20 -9.01
C ASP A 156 -4.88 -9.63 -10.38
N GLY A 157 -4.05 -8.59 -10.40
CA GLY A 157 -3.57 -7.95 -11.63
C GLY A 157 -4.21 -6.59 -11.89
N VAL A 158 -3.56 -5.78 -12.74
CA VAL A 158 -4.02 -4.41 -13.03
C VAL A 158 -4.91 -4.38 -14.27
N SER A 159 -6.03 -3.67 -14.14
CA SER A 159 -6.85 -3.19 -15.25
C SER A 159 -6.70 -1.67 -15.35
N THR A 160 -6.16 -1.17 -16.46
CA THR A 160 -6.00 0.27 -16.73
C THR A 160 -7.32 1.03 -16.55
N ALA A 161 -8.43 0.49 -17.09
CA ALA A 161 -9.74 1.11 -16.96
C ALA A 161 -10.21 1.22 -15.51
N THR A 162 -9.87 0.23 -14.68
CA THR A 162 -10.20 0.24 -13.26
C THR A 162 -9.41 1.30 -12.51
N ILE A 163 -8.09 1.37 -12.72
CA ILE A 163 -7.24 2.37 -12.06
C ILE A 163 -7.60 3.79 -12.50
N LEU A 164 -7.82 4.01 -13.80
CA LEU A 164 -8.26 5.31 -14.30
C LEU A 164 -9.66 5.69 -13.79
N GLY A 165 -10.55 4.71 -13.60
CA GLY A 165 -11.83 4.94 -12.94
C GLY A 165 -11.67 5.43 -11.50
N TRP A 166 -10.79 4.80 -10.72
CA TRP A 166 -10.51 5.17 -9.32
C TRP A 166 -9.78 6.50 -9.18
N ALA A 167 -8.79 6.74 -10.03
CA ALA A 167 -7.99 7.96 -10.01
C ALA A 167 -8.78 9.20 -10.49
N ASN A 168 -9.97 9.03 -11.06
CA ASN A 168 -10.83 10.10 -11.54
C ASN A 168 -12.25 10.02 -10.94
N LEU A 169 -12.41 9.41 -9.75
CA LEU A 169 -13.71 9.35 -9.07
C LEU A 169 -14.25 10.76 -8.82
N LYS A 170 -15.54 10.94 -9.07
CA LYS A 170 -16.25 12.12 -8.55
C LYS A 170 -16.37 11.97 -7.04
N GLU A 171 -16.57 13.10 -6.37
CA GLU A 171 -16.80 13.13 -4.93
C GLU A 171 -17.91 12.16 -4.51
N THR A 172 -19.03 12.12 -5.24
CA THR A 172 -20.16 11.20 -4.98
C THR A 172 -19.86 9.72 -5.23
N GLU A 173 -18.72 9.38 -5.83
CA GLU A 173 -18.31 8.02 -6.15
C GLU A 173 -17.21 7.52 -5.20
N SER A 174 -16.62 8.42 -4.42
CA SER A 174 -15.60 8.11 -3.44
C SER A 174 -16.20 7.62 -2.12
N ALA A 175 -15.60 6.56 -1.55
CA ALA A 175 -15.91 6.11 -0.20
C ALA A 175 -15.66 7.21 0.84
N PHE A 176 -14.64 8.05 0.65
CA PHE A 176 -14.31 9.13 1.57
C PHE A 176 -15.47 10.12 1.76
N ALA A 177 -16.11 10.55 0.67
CA ALA A 177 -17.18 11.54 0.74
C ALA A 177 -18.55 10.92 1.09
N THR A 178 -18.76 9.64 0.76
CA THR A 178 -20.06 8.98 0.89
C THR A 178 -20.21 8.15 2.16
N ASN A 179 -19.10 7.76 2.80
CA ASN A 179 -19.09 6.93 3.99
C ASN A 179 -18.37 7.64 5.14
N LYS A 180 -19.14 8.05 6.17
CA LYS A 180 -18.60 8.72 7.34
C LYS A 180 -17.52 7.91 8.07
N LEU A 181 -17.64 6.58 8.12
CA LEU A 181 -16.62 5.74 8.75
C LEU A 181 -15.28 5.87 8.02
N VAL A 182 -15.31 5.92 6.68
CA VAL A 182 -14.11 6.10 5.86
C VAL A 182 -13.58 7.52 5.98
N ALA A 183 -14.45 8.53 6.04
CA ALA A 183 -14.06 9.92 6.28
C ALA A 183 -13.30 10.08 7.61
N ASP A 184 -13.79 9.42 8.66
CA ASP A 184 -13.17 9.44 9.99
C ASP A 184 -11.77 8.76 9.97
N LEU A 185 -11.44 7.93 8.97
CA LEU A 185 -10.10 7.34 8.82
C LEU A 185 -9.02 8.36 8.41
N ALA A 186 -9.39 9.52 7.85
CA ALA A 186 -8.43 10.54 7.42
C ALA A 186 -7.68 11.22 8.58
N VAL A 187 -8.21 11.12 9.80
CA VAL A 187 -7.52 11.60 11.00
C VAL A 187 -6.65 10.48 11.56
N VAL A 188 -5.35 10.49 11.26
CA VAL A 188 -4.43 9.41 11.65
C VAL A 188 -3.91 9.62 13.08
N GLU A 189 -4.73 9.30 14.08
CA GLU A 189 -4.30 9.34 15.49
C GLU A 189 -3.63 8.03 15.94
N LYS A 190 -3.91 6.93 15.23
CA LYS A 190 -3.45 5.57 15.54
C LYS A 190 -2.72 4.98 14.34
N ASP A 191 -1.82 4.04 14.60
CA ASP A 191 -0.97 3.39 13.60
C ASP A 191 -1.84 2.74 12.49
N LEU A 192 -3.02 2.23 12.86
CA LEU A 192 -4.03 1.66 11.96
C LEU A 192 -5.45 2.06 12.36
N ARG A 193 -6.32 2.24 11.36
CA ARG A 193 -7.76 2.43 11.53
C ARG A 193 -8.57 1.54 10.57
N PHE A 194 -9.69 1.00 11.04
CA PHE A 194 -10.62 0.10 10.33
C PHE A 194 -12.03 0.67 10.33
#